data_AF-A0A2H3EAM1-F1
#
_entry.id   AF-A0A2H3EAM1-F1
#
_cell.length_a   1.000
_cell.length_b   1.000
_cell.length_c   1.000
_cell.angle_alpha   90.00
_cell.angle_beta   90.00
_cell.angle_gamma   90.00
#
_symmetry.space_group_name_H-M   'P 1'
#
loop_
_entity.id
_entity.type
_entity.pdbx_description
1 polymer ?
#
loop_
_entity_poly.entity_id
_entity_poly.type
_entity_poly.pdbx_seq_one_letter_code
_entity_poly.pdbx_strand_id
1 'polypeptide(L)'
;MAINFISADYGFLQSPDGKESARTKTAMDILMKHFPEEDHVLVFDNATMHLKCPDEALSASKMTKGVSAFRVMVNVLSADGKPTYSADGKLLKQKEQDLYFAEDHENARLFKGMAIILQERGMVTESKKKAQCGSKFSDCPEGAIDCCCQCTLYNQPDFVAVKSRLEMVCKVWGFQVLFLPKFHCELNFIEQCWRYAKQVYHMCPPSSKEDNLEQNILEVLNSIPLMFATHSLRFMDAYCKGLNGKWAAWASKRYHGHRVLSEGIFAEIQGVDVAGSNGDGGISKVRTTSD
;
A
#
# COMPACT_ATOMS: atom_id res chain seq x y z
N MET A 1 12.52 10.99 -5.89
CA MET A 1 11.35 10.11 -6.01
C MET A 1 10.17 10.91 -5.48
N ALA A 2 9.41 11.52 -6.39
CA ALA A 2 8.47 12.58 -6.05
C ALA A 2 7.04 12.04 -6.24
N ILE A 3 6.34 11.83 -5.14
CA ILE A 3 4.89 11.58 -5.15
C ILE A 3 4.24 12.94 -5.41
N ASN A 4 4.02 13.26 -6.68
CA ASN A 4 3.48 14.54 -7.09
C ASN A 4 2.00 14.37 -7.42
N PHE A 5 1.14 14.91 -6.56
CA PHE A 5 -0.22 15.24 -6.97
C PHE A 5 -0.10 16.40 -7.96
N ILE A 6 -0.53 16.18 -9.20
CA ILE A 6 -0.71 17.23 -10.17
C ILE A 6 -2.21 17.36 -10.39
N SER A 7 -2.73 18.54 -10.12
CA SER A 7 -4.04 18.92 -10.62
C SER A 7 -3.84 19.84 -11.81
N ALA A 8 -4.64 19.64 -12.87
CA ALA A 8 -4.63 20.52 -14.03
C ALA A 8 -4.93 21.98 -13.64
N ASP A 9 -5.72 22.18 -12.57
CA ASP A 9 -6.16 23.51 -12.13
C ASP A 9 -5.27 24.14 -11.05
N TYR A 10 -4.48 23.33 -10.32
CA TYR A 10 -3.65 23.79 -9.19
C TYR A 10 -2.15 23.52 -9.37
N GLY A 11 -1.74 22.99 -10.51
CA GLY A 11 -0.35 22.67 -10.82
C GLY A 11 0.24 21.62 -9.87
N PHE A 12 1.55 21.73 -9.62
CA PHE A 12 2.28 20.85 -8.70
C PHE A 12 1.94 21.19 -7.25
N LEU A 13 1.37 20.24 -6.52
CA LEU A 13 1.19 20.39 -5.07
C LEU A 13 2.54 20.23 -4.37
N GLN A 14 3.18 21.36 -4.08
CA GLN A 14 4.43 21.41 -3.32
C GLN A 14 4.15 21.27 -1.82
N SER A 15 4.99 20.48 -1.14
CA SER A 15 5.01 20.44 0.33
C SER A 15 6.19 21.29 0.81
N PRO A 16 5.97 22.31 1.66
CA PRO A 16 7.03 23.17 2.17
C PRO A 16 8.12 22.41 2.94
N ASP A 17 7.78 21.25 3.52
CA ASP A 17 8.67 20.41 4.32
C ASP A 17 9.09 19.11 3.61
N GLY A 18 8.72 18.95 2.33
CA GLY A 18 8.94 17.74 1.53
C GLY A 18 8.20 16.49 2.02
N LYS A 19 7.39 16.58 3.08
CA LYS A 19 6.70 15.43 3.67
C LYS A 19 5.42 15.11 2.91
N GLU A 20 5.23 13.82 2.66
CA GLU A 20 4.05 13.27 2.02
C GLU A 20 2.75 13.70 2.72
N SER A 21 2.73 13.71 4.05
CA SER A 21 1.57 14.15 4.83
C SER A 21 1.17 15.61 4.58
N ALA A 22 2.11 16.48 4.20
CA ALA A 22 1.79 17.87 3.89
C ALA A 22 1.16 17.98 2.49
N ARG A 23 1.62 17.20 1.51
CA ARG A 23 1.02 17.16 0.16
C ARG A 23 -0.41 16.63 0.21
N THR A 24 -0.63 15.57 0.97
CA THR A 24 -1.97 15.00 1.17
C THR A 24 -2.93 16.01 1.80
N LYS A 25 -2.47 16.81 2.77
CA LYS A 25 -3.29 17.88 3.35
C LYS A 25 -3.68 18.94 2.32
N THR A 26 -2.73 19.42 1.52
CA THR A 26 -3.04 20.37 0.44
C THR A 26 -4.07 19.80 -0.54
N ALA A 27 -3.96 18.52 -0.90
CA ALA A 27 -4.95 17.87 -1.76
C ALA A 27 -6.34 17.83 -1.08
N MET A 28 -6.40 17.48 0.20
CA MET A 28 -7.66 17.49 0.97
C MET A 28 -8.27 18.89 1.09
N ASP A 29 -7.45 19.93 1.31
CA ASP A 29 -7.90 21.34 1.35
C ASP A 29 -8.56 21.74 0.02
N ILE A 30 -7.96 21.36 -1.11
CA ILE A 30 -8.52 21.64 -2.45
C ILE A 30 -9.85 20.91 -2.64
N LEU A 31 -9.91 19.62 -2.29
CA LEU A 31 -11.12 18.82 -2.43
C LEU A 31 -12.27 19.35 -1.58
N MET A 32 -12.01 19.69 -0.32
CA MET A 32 -13.01 20.31 0.56
C MET A 32 -13.48 21.68 0.06
N LYS A 33 -12.58 22.47 -0.54
CA LYS A 33 -12.92 23.80 -1.05
C LYS A 33 -13.78 23.74 -2.32
N HIS A 34 -13.47 22.82 -3.23
CA HIS A 34 -14.06 22.82 -4.58
C HIS A 34 -15.15 21.77 -4.77
N PHE A 35 -15.16 20.72 -3.96
CA PHE A 35 -16.08 19.60 -4.06
C PHE A 35 -16.57 19.16 -2.66
N PRO A 36 -17.11 20.07 -1.83
CA PRO A 36 -17.46 19.76 -0.43
C PRO A 36 -18.56 18.71 -0.26
N GLU A 37 -19.44 18.57 -1.27
CA GLU A 37 -20.60 17.67 -1.22
C GLU A 37 -20.31 16.26 -1.74
N GLU A 38 -19.11 16.02 -2.27
CA GLU A 38 -18.72 14.74 -2.86
C GLU A 38 -18.03 13.85 -1.82
N ASP A 39 -18.20 12.53 -1.95
CA ASP A 39 -17.42 11.57 -1.20
C ASP A 39 -16.00 11.46 -1.78
N HIS A 40 -14.99 11.64 -0.92
CA HIS A 40 -13.60 11.63 -1.34
C HIS A 40 -12.86 10.36 -0.93
N VAL A 41 -12.32 9.65 -1.92
CA VAL A 41 -11.44 8.49 -1.72
C VAL A 41 -10.06 8.80 -2.31
N LEU A 42 -9.04 8.78 -1.45
CA LEU A 42 -7.65 8.95 -1.85
C LEU A 42 -7.00 7.58 -2.09
N VAL A 43 -6.54 7.37 -3.32
CA VAL A 43 -5.91 6.12 -3.75
C VAL A 43 -4.39 6.29 -3.81
N PHE A 44 -3.67 5.40 -3.14
CA PHE A 44 -2.20 5.39 -3.11
C PHE A 44 -1.67 4.04 -3.61
N ASP A 45 -0.49 4.05 -4.22
CA ASP A 45 0.23 2.81 -4.49
C ASP A 45 0.78 2.20 -3.18
N ASN A 46 1.19 0.93 -3.23
CA ASN A 46 1.71 0.22 -2.07
C ASN A 46 3.20 0.52 -1.82
N ALA A 47 3.61 1.79 -1.96
CA ALA A 47 4.98 2.18 -1.68
C ALA A 47 5.24 2.14 -0.17
N THR A 48 6.45 1.75 0.23
CA THR A 48 6.83 1.61 1.64
C THR A 48 6.71 2.91 2.44
N MET A 49 6.79 4.06 1.76
CA MET A 49 6.60 5.37 2.37
C MET A 49 5.15 5.64 2.80
N HIS A 50 4.17 5.21 1.98
CA HIS A 50 2.74 5.33 2.26
C HIS A 50 2.30 4.47 3.45
N LEU A 51 2.97 3.33 3.63
CA LEU A 51 2.75 2.39 4.73
C LEU A 51 3.55 2.72 5.99
N LYS A 52 4.27 3.85 6.02
CA LYS A 52 5.04 4.21 7.20
C LYS A 52 4.10 4.42 8.40
N CYS A 53 4.25 3.58 9.41
CA CYS A 53 3.59 3.72 10.69
C CYS A 53 4.12 4.97 11.45
N PRO A 54 3.32 5.55 12.36
CA PRO A 54 3.84 6.57 13.28
C PRO A 54 5.08 6.08 14.04
N ASP A 55 5.97 6.99 14.45
CA ASP A 55 7.24 6.60 15.05
C ASP A 55 7.04 5.90 16.43
N GLU A 56 5.87 6.09 17.04
CA GLU A 56 5.41 5.47 18.29
C GLU A 56 4.63 4.15 18.11
N ALA A 57 4.38 3.73 16.87
CA ALA A 57 3.58 2.53 16.61
C ALA A 57 4.31 1.24 17.02
N LEU A 58 3.52 0.22 17.33
CA LEU A 58 4.03 -1.12 17.59
C LEU A 58 4.68 -1.69 16.33
N SER A 59 5.93 -2.15 16.46
CA SER A 59 6.66 -2.78 15.36
C SER A 59 7.47 -3.97 15.87
N ALA A 60 7.19 -5.15 15.31
CA ALA A 60 7.93 -6.38 15.63
C ALA A 60 9.37 -6.38 15.08
N SER A 61 9.68 -5.51 14.11
CA SER A 61 10.95 -5.54 13.36
C SER A 61 12.19 -5.30 14.20
N LYS A 62 12.06 -4.65 15.37
CA LYS A 62 13.18 -4.31 16.27
C LYS A 62 13.10 -5.00 17.63
N MET A 63 12.10 -5.85 17.86
CA MET A 63 11.86 -6.47 19.16
C MET A 63 12.87 -7.59 19.44
N THR A 64 13.33 -7.69 20.69
CA THR A 64 14.20 -8.80 21.13
C THR A 64 13.39 -10.07 21.37
N LYS A 65 13.98 -11.25 21.12
CA LYS A 65 13.30 -12.53 21.41
C LYS A 65 13.09 -12.75 22.91
N GLY A 66 14.13 -12.50 23.70
CA GLY A 66 14.10 -12.67 25.15
C GLY A 66 13.92 -11.35 25.89
N VAL A 67 13.88 -11.47 27.22
CA VAL A 67 13.79 -10.34 28.15
C VAL A 67 14.96 -9.38 27.92
N SER A 68 14.68 -8.09 27.85
CA SER A 68 15.73 -7.09 27.63
C SER A 68 15.33 -5.70 28.12
N ALA A 69 16.31 -4.80 28.15
CA ALA A 69 16.07 -3.37 28.38
C ALA A 69 15.45 -2.64 27.16
N PHE A 70 14.98 -3.37 26.14
CA PHE A 70 14.38 -2.80 24.94
C PHE A 70 13.16 -1.92 25.27
N ARG A 71 13.08 -0.74 24.64
CA ARG A 71 12.01 0.22 24.90
C ARG A 71 11.17 0.48 23.64
N VAL A 72 9.94 -0.04 23.65
CA VAL A 72 8.84 0.35 22.79
C VAL A 72 8.21 1.59 23.41
N MET A 73 8.36 2.72 22.72
CA MET A 73 7.76 3.99 23.11
C MET A 73 6.39 4.10 22.43
N VAL A 74 5.31 3.77 23.15
CA VAL A 74 3.93 4.06 22.71
C VAL A 74 3.37 5.15 23.62
N ASN A 75 2.84 6.23 23.05
CA ASN A 75 2.19 7.32 23.80
C ASN A 75 0.67 7.06 23.87
N VAL A 76 0.00 7.36 25.00
CA VAL A 76 -1.48 7.30 25.06
C VAL A 76 -2.06 8.50 24.38
N LEU A 77 -2.97 8.24 23.46
CA LEU A 77 -3.79 9.26 22.84
C LEU A 77 -5.16 9.29 23.53
N SER A 78 -5.66 10.49 23.83
CA SER A 78 -7.04 10.75 24.22
C SER A 78 -8.00 10.34 23.09
N ALA A 79 -9.31 10.28 23.36
CA ALA A 79 -10.36 10.08 22.36
C ALA A 79 -10.24 11.05 21.16
N ASP A 80 -9.63 12.22 21.37
CA ASP A 80 -9.40 13.25 20.35
C ASP A 80 -8.03 13.15 19.63
N GLY A 81 -7.27 12.08 19.86
CA GLY A 81 -5.98 11.83 19.20
C GLY A 81 -4.79 12.65 19.72
N LYS A 82 -4.91 13.32 20.88
CA LYS A 82 -3.81 14.08 21.52
C LYS A 82 -3.11 13.26 22.62
N PRO A 83 -1.80 13.44 22.84
CA PRO A 83 -1.08 12.76 23.93
C PRO A 83 -1.69 13.11 25.29
N THR A 84 -1.95 12.10 26.11
CA THR A 84 -2.57 12.25 27.43
C THR A 84 -1.49 12.34 28.49
N TYR A 85 -1.60 13.28 29.43
CA TYR A 85 -0.61 13.55 30.48
C TYR A 85 -1.19 13.26 31.86
N SER A 86 -0.37 12.77 32.79
CA SER A 86 -0.74 12.62 34.20
C SER A 86 -0.74 14.00 34.90
N ALA A 87 -1.29 14.05 36.11
CA ALA A 87 -1.28 15.25 36.96
C ALA A 87 0.12 15.83 37.22
N ASP A 88 1.18 15.03 37.03
CA ASP A 88 2.59 15.44 37.20
C ASP A 88 3.27 15.88 35.88
N GLY A 89 2.51 16.01 34.79
CA GLY A 89 3.04 16.42 33.47
C GLY A 89 3.78 15.32 32.71
N LYS A 90 3.75 14.06 33.17
CA LYS A 90 4.31 12.91 32.45
C LYS A 90 3.29 12.28 31.51
N LEU A 91 3.71 11.91 30.29
CA LEU A 91 2.89 11.19 29.31
C LEU A 91 2.36 9.87 29.89
N LEU A 92 1.05 9.69 29.85
CA LEU A 92 0.38 8.44 30.22
C LEU A 92 0.62 7.38 29.13
N LYS A 93 0.78 6.13 29.58
CA LYS A 93 0.93 4.92 28.77
C LYS A 93 -0.23 3.97 29.10
N GLN A 94 -0.93 3.46 28.09
CA GLN A 94 -2.06 2.54 28.19
C GLN A 94 -1.89 1.57 27.02
N LYS A 95 -2.04 0.29 27.31
CA LYS A 95 -1.89 -0.78 26.34
C LYS A 95 -3.10 -1.71 26.42
N GLU A 96 -3.55 -2.20 25.27
CA GLU A 96 -4.41 -3.39 25.19
C GLU A 96 -3.67 -4.67 25.65
N GLN A 97 -2.33 -4.67 25.70
CA GLN A 97 -1.53 -5.74 26.32
C GLN A 97 -0.14 -5.28 26.80
N ASP A 98 0.25 -5.66 28.01
CA ASP A 98 1.54 -5.26 28.60
C ASP A 98 2.74 -6.03 27.99
N LEU A 99 3.44 -5.37 27.07
CA LEU A 99 4.75 -5.85 26.57
C LEU A 99 5.88 -5.82 27.61
N TYR A 100 5.60 -5.28 28.80
CA TYR A 100 6.54 -5.13 29.91
C TYR A 100 6.07 -5.99 31.07
N PHE A 101 7.02 -6.46 31.88
CA PHE A 101 6.66 -7.05 33.17
C PHE A 101 6.08 -5.97 34.10
N ALA A 102 5.09 -6.38 34.89
CA ALA A 102 4.45 -5.54 35.90
C ALA A 102 5.45 -5.10 37.00
N GLU A 103 5.11 -4.06 37.76
CA GLU A 103 6.02 -3.47 38.74
C GLU A 103 6.35 -4.40 39.92
N ASP A 104 5.51 -5.40 40.16
CA ASP A 104 5.65 -6.43 41.20
C ASP A 104 6.50 -7.63 40.76
N HIS A 105 6.97 -7.66 39.51
CA HIS A 105 7.76 -8.75 38.97
C HIS A 105 9.28 -8.50 39.14
N GLU A 106 10.08 -9.57 39.31
CA GLU A 106 11.55 -9.47 39.44
C GLU A 106 12.20 -8.73 38.25
N ASN A 107 11.65 -8.94 37.05
CA ASN A 107 12.02 -8.25 35.81
C ASN A 107 11.22 -6.96 35.54
N ALA A 108 10.70 -6.29 36.57
CA ALA A 108 9.87 -5.09 36.43
C ALA A 108 10.48 -4.08 35.45
N ARG A 109 9.63 -3.49 34.59
CA ARG A 109 10.01 -2.49 33.56
C ARG A 109 10.91 -3.02 32.44
N LEU A 110 11.28 -4.31 32.43
CA LEU A 110 11.95 -4.94 31.29
C LEU A 110 10.93 -5.40 30.25
N PHE A 111 11.33 -5.32 28.99
CA PHE A 111 10.54 -5.85 27.89
C PHE A 111 10.54 -7.37 27.97
N LYS A 112 9.36 -7.98 27.87
CA LYS A 112 9.18 -9.44 28.00
C LYS A 112 9.91 -10.25 26.92
N GLY A 113 10.06 -9.68 25.73
CA GLY A 113 10.57 -10.40 24.57
C GLY A 113 9.48 -11.11 23.79
N MET A 114 9.69 -11.25 22.48
CA MET A 114 8.70 -11.86 21.58
C MET A 114 8.29 -13.27 22.01
N ALA A 115 9.21 -14.07 22.55
CA ALA A 115 8.90 -15.44 22.95
C ALA A 115 7.87 -15.51 24.08
N ILE A 116 8.02 -14.67 25.12
CA ILE A 116 7.08 -14.62 26.24
C ILE A 116 5.73 -14.06 25.77
N ILE A 117 5.74 -12.99 24.97
CA ILE A 117 4.51 -12.41 24.41
C ILE A 117 3.74 -13.44 23.58
N LEU A 118 4.42 -14.21 22.73
CA LEU A 118 3.77 -15.28 21.95
C LEU A 118 3.22 -16.40 22.83
N GLN A 119 3.95 -16.78 23.88
CA GLN A 119 3.49 -17.78 24.84
C GLN A 119 2.24 -17.31 25.61
N GLU A 120 2.21 -16.06 26.06
CA GLU A 120 1.03 -15.43 26.69
C GLU A 120 -0.19 -15.41 25.75
N ARG A 121 0.05 -15.38 24.43
CA ARG A 121 -0.99 -15.45 23.39
C ARG A 121 -1.35 -16.87 22.94
N GLY A 122 -0.85 -17.90 23.63
CA GLY A 122 -1.12 -19.31 23.32
C GLY A 122 -0.30 -19.89 22.16
N MET A 123 0.62 -19.13 21.57
CA MET A 123 1.51 -19.56 20.46
C MET A 123 2.80 -20.19 21.00
N VAL A 124 2.64 -21.32 21.70
CA VAL A 124 3.73 -22.02 22.40
C VAL A 124 4.73 -22.66 21.43
N THR A 125 4.29 -23.03 20.23
CA THR A 125 5.18 -23.62 19.22
C THR A 125 6.05 -22.54 18.58
N GLU A 126 5.46 -21.38 18.29
CA GLU A 126 6.10 -20.25 17.63
C GLU A 126 7.06 -19.52 18.57
N SER A 127 6.76 -19.47 19.87
CA SER A 127 7.66 -18.90 20.88
C SER A 127 9.02 -19.61 20.96
N LYS A 128 9.06 -20.90 20.58
CA LYS A 128 10.28 -21.72 20.54
C LYS A 128 11.10 -21.51 19.26
N LYS A 129 10.52 -20.94 18.20
CA LYS A 129 11.21 -20.70 16.91
C LYS A 129 12.33 -19.66 17.05
N LYS A 130 13.17 -19.50 16.01
CA LYS A 130 14.23 -18.48 16.01
C LYS A 130 13.63 -17.08 16.11
N ALA A 131 14.42 -16.10 16.56
CA ALA A 131 13.98 -14.70 16.65
C ALA A 131 13.57 -14.17 15.27
N GLN A 132 14.41 -14.39 14.27
CA GLN A 132 14.26 -14.04 12.86
C GLN A 132 14.91 -15.10 11.98
N CYS A 133 14.45 -15.27 10.74
CA CYS A 133 14.98 -16.27 9.79
C CYS A 133 16.37 -15.91 9.22
N GLY A 134 16.72 -14.63 9.20
CA GLY A 134 18.00 -14.14 8.68
C GLY A 134 18.42 -12.83 9.34
N SER A 135 19.00 -11.91 8.56
CA SER A 135 19.38 -10.57 9.00
C SER A 135 18.25 -9.56 8.80
N LYS A 136 17.36 -9.80 7.83
CA LYS A 136 16.25 -8.94 7.44
C LYS A 136 14.95 -9.71 7.48
N PHE A 137 13.84 -8.99 7.61
CA PHE A 137 12.50 -9.57 7.54
C PHE A 137 12.25 -10.26 6.18
N SER A 138 12.84 -9.74 5.10
CA SER A 138 12.79 -10.32 3.74
C SER A 138 13.47 -11.68 3.60
N ASP A 139 14.23 -12.12 4.61
CA ASP A 139 14.89 -13.42 4.60
C ASP A 139 13.92 -14.54 5.07
N CYS A 140 12.69 -14.19 5.45
CA CYS A 140 11.63 -15.15 5.72
C CYS A 140 11.14 -15.79 4.41
N PRO A 141 10.75 -17.08 4.41
CA PRO A 141 10.20 -17.72 3.24
C PRO A 141 8.96 -16.98 2.72
N GLU A 142 8.82 -16.91 1.40
CA GLU A 142 7.69 -16.22 0.75
C GLU A 142 6.36 -16.87 1.16
N GLY A 143 5.40 -16.05 1.59
CA GLY A 143 4.09 -16.50 2.09
C GLY A 143 4.07 -17.12 3.49
N ALA A 144 5.22 -17.30 4.15
CA ALA A 144 5.25 -17.85 5.49
C ALA A 144 4.86 -16.79 6.55
N ILE A 145 3.86 -17.10 7.36
CA ILE A 145 3.32 -16.19 8.39
C ILE A 145 3.87 -16.45 9.79
N ASP A 146 4.51 -17.60 10.00
CA ASP A 146 4.88 -18.10 11.33
C ASP A 146 6.29 -18.69 11.38
N CYS A 147 7.16 -18.42 10.40
CA CYS A 147 8.48 -19.03 10.27
C CYS A 147 9.46 -18.70 11.42
N CYS A 148 9.24 -17.60 12.15
CA CYS A 148 10.06 -17.14 13.27
C CYS A 148 9.22 -16.27 14.21
N CYS A 149 9.71 -16.03 15.44
CA CYS A 149 8.96 -15.23 16.42
C CYS A 149 8.59 -13.84 15.89
N GLN A 150 9.51 -13.20 15.15
CA GLN A 150 9.26 -11.90 14.53
C GLN A 150 8.14 -11.95 13.50
N CYS A 151 8.12 -12.94 12.60
CA CYS A 151 7.08 -13.07 11.58
C CYS A 151 5.72 -13.40 12.22
N THR A 152 5.69 -14.35 13.16
CA THR A 152 4.46 -14.68 13.89
C THR A 152 3.88 -13.45 14.59
N LEU A 153 4.72 -12.69 15.31
CA LEU A 153 4.30 -11.50 16.05
C LEU A 153 3.86 -10.37 15.12
N TYR A 154 4.56 -10.18 14.00
CA TYR A 154 4.21 -9.19 12.98
C TYR A 154 2.80 -9.43 12.40
N ASN A 155 2.42 -10.70 12.22
CA ASN A 155 1.10 -11.08 11.69
C ASN A 155 0.00 -11.15 12.77
N GLN A 156 0.28 -10.74 14.00
CA GLN A 156 -0.75 -10.66 15.03
C GLN A 156 -1.70 -9.49 14.79
N PRO A 157 -2.99 -9.61 15.19
CA PRO A 157 -4.00 -8.59 14.89
C PRO A 157 -3.63 -7.17 15.33
N ASP A 158 -3.03 -7.01 16.51
CA ASP A 158 -2.62 -5.72 17.07
C ASP A 158 -1.42 -5.09 16.33
N PHE A 159 -0.56 -5.90 15.70
CA PHE A 159 0.55 -5.43 14.87
C PHE A 159 0.11 -5.11 13.45
N VAL A 160 -0.79 -5.92 12.88
CA VAL A 160 -1.33 -5.72 11.53
C VAL A 160 -2.33 -4.57 11.48
N ALA A 161 -3.12 -4.36 12.54
CA ALA A 161 -4.12 -3.30 12.61
C ALA A 161 -3.52 -1.89 12.79
N VAL A 162 -2.19 -1.77 12.93
CA VAL A 162 -1.52 -0.47 13.04
C VAL A 162 -1.69 0.29 11.73
N LYS A 163 -2.46 1.36 11.79
CA LYS A 163 -2.68 2.26 10.64
C LYS A 163 -1.42 3.05 10.32
N SER A 164 -1.21 3.30 9.03
CA SER A 164 -0.13 4.17 8.58
C SER A 164 -0.39 5.62 9.00
N ARG A 165 0.68 6.43 9.05
CA ARG A 165 0.56 7.86 9.36
C ARG A 165 -0.33 8.59 8.34
N LEU A 166 -0.28 8.16 7.08
CA LEU A 166 -1.10 8.69 6.00
C LEU A 166 -2.58 8.41 6.27
N GLU A 167 -2.94 7.17 6.57
CA GLU A 167 -4.33 6.79 6.91
C GLU A 167 -4.86 7.58 8.10
N MET A 168 -4.05 7.76 9.15
CA MET A 168 -4.46 8.52 10.32
C MET A 168 -4.75 9.98 9.96
N VAL A 169 -3.89 10.62 9.17
CA VAL A 169 -4.08 12.01 8.73
C VAL A 169 -5.37 12.16 7.92
N CYS A 170 -5.59 11.28 6.94
CA CYS A 170 -6.80 11.32 6.12
C CYS A 170 -8.07 11.03 6.94
N LYS A 171 -8.02 10.07 7.86
CA LYS A 171 -9.16 9.73 8.72
C LYS A 171 -9.60 10.89 9.59
N VAL A 172 -8.66 11.64 10.18
CA VAL A 172 -8.97 12.84 10.99
C VAL A 172 -9.71 13.89 10.16
N TRP A 173 -9.47 13.92 8.86
CA TRP A 173 -10.07 14.85 7.91
C TRP A 173 -11.34 14.28 7.24
N GLY A 174 -11.76 13.06 7.59
CA GLY A 174 -12.94 12.42 7.00
C GLY A 174 -12.71 11.77 5.63
N PHE A 175 -11.47 11.70 5.14
CA PHE A 175 -11.16 11.09 3.85
C PHE A 175 -10.92 9.58 3.97
N GLN A 176 -11.49 8.81 3.05
CA GLN A 176 -11.16 7.39 2.91
C GLN A 176 -9.83 7.22 2.17
N VAL A 177 -9.04 6.23 2.59
CA VAL A 177 -7.77 5.87 1.94
C VAL A 177 -7.86 4.44 1.41
N LEU A 178 -7.40 4.24 0.19
CA LEU A 178 -7.28 2.92 -0.44
C LEU A 178 -5.84 2.71 -0.91
N PHE A 179 -5.23 1.61 -0.50
CA PHE A 179 -3.93 1.17 -1.02
C PHE A 179 -4.11 0.14 -2.11
N LEU A 180 -3.46 0.36 -3.25
CA LEU A 180 -3.45 -0.60 -4.33
C LEU A 180 -2.64 -1.86 -3.95
N PRO A 181 -2.93 -3.01 -4.53
CA PRO A 181 -2.13 -4.21 -4.34
C PRO A 181 -0.67 -4.01 -4.77
N LYS A 182 0.26 -4.62 -4.03
CA LYS A 182 1.68 -4.55 -4.37
C LYS A 182 1.96 -5.33 -5.67
N PHE A 183 2.84 -4.79 -6.51
CA PHE A 183 3.24 -5.39 -7.80
C PHE A 183 2.14 -5.48 -8.87
N HIS A 184 1.08 -4.68 -8.75
CA HIS A 184 -0.01 -4.60 -9.72
C HIS A 184 -0.12 -3.20 -10.32
N CYS A 185 0.91 -2.77 -11.07
CA CYS A 185 0.96 -1.40 -11.62
C CYS A 185 -0.12 -1.13 -12.67
N GLU A 186 -0.66 -2.18 -13.30
CA GLU A 186 -1.83 -2.13 -14.18
C GLU A 186 -3.11 -1.66 -13.50
N LEU A 187 -3.20 -1.80 -12.17
CA LEU A 187 -4.30 -1.28 -11.36
C LEU A 187 -4.14 0.21 -11.01
N ASN A 188 -2.91 0.73 -11.13
CA ASN A 188 -2.62 2.14 -10.91
C ASN A 188 -2.65 2.91 -12.24
N PHE A 189 -3.82 3.38 -12.67
CA PHE A 189 -3.96 4.03 -13.99
C PHE A 189 -3.05 5.27 -14.14
N ILE A 190 -2.65 5.94 -13.05
CA ILE A 190 -1.75 7.09 -13.11
C ILE A 190 -0.38 6.71 -13.68
N GLU A 191 0.09 5.47 -13.49
CA GLU A 191 1.35 4.98 -14.07
C GLU A 191 1.28 4.96 -15.61
N GLN A 192 0.11 4.64 -16.16
CA GLN A 192 -0.13 4.67 -17.59
C GLN A 192 -0.21 6.11 -18.11
N CYS A 193 -0.89 7.00 -17.37
CA CYS A 193 -0.89 8.43 -17.65
C CYS A 193 0.54 8.99 -17.70
N TRP A 194 1.37 8.65 -16.71
CA TRP A 194 2.77 9.07 -16.64
C TRP A 194 3.63 8.51 -17.75
N ARG A 195 3.43 7.24 -18.12
CA ARG A 195 4.12 6.62 -19.26
C ARG A 195 3.77 7.34 -20.56
N TYR A 196 2.50 7.61 -20.80
CA TYR A 196 2.04 8.34 -21.98
C TYR A 196 2.60 9.76 -22.00
N ALA A 197 2.46 10.49 -20.88
CA ALA A 197 2.98 11.85 -20.76
C ALA A 197 4.47 11.93 -21.07
N LYS A 198 5.29 11.04 -20.49
CA LYS A 198 6.73 10.96 -20.77
C LYS A 198 7.02 10.70 -22.25
N GLN A 199 6.25 9.82 -22.89
CA GLN A 199 6.41 9.53 -24.31
C GLN A 199 6.11 10.75 -25.19
N VAL A 200 5.01 11.46 -24.93
CA VAL A 200 4.65 12.67 -25.69
C VAL A 200 5.65 13.79 -25.41
N TYR A 201 6.06 13.96 -24.15
CA TYR A 201 7.05 14.97 -23.76
C TYR A 201 8.40 14.78 -24.46
N HIS A 202 8.84 13.54 -24.68
CA HIS A 202 10.06 13.27 -25.46
C HIS A 202 9.99 13.72 -26.92
N MET A 203 8.79 13.96 -27.45
CA MET A 203 8.58 14.50 -28.81
C MET A 203 8.57 16.04 -28.83
N CYS A 204 8.48 16.70 -27.67
CA CYS A 204 8.55 18.15 -27.56
C CYS A 204 9.95 18.66 -27.91
N PRO A 205 10.07 19.89 -28.45
CA PRO A 205 11.37 20.49 -28.70
C PRO A 205 12.22 20.57 -27.42
N PRO A 206 13.52 20.24 -27.47
CA PRO A 206 14.39 20.39 -26.30
C PRO A 206 14.52 21.87 -25.94
N SER A 207 14.43 22.18 -24.65
CA SER A 207 14.58 23.53 -24.12
C SER A 207 15.33 23.48 -22.80
N SER A 208 16.06 24.53 -22.48
CA SER A 208 16.66 24.77 -21.16
C SER A 208 15.94 25.85 -20.36
N LYS A 209 14.96 26.54 -20.95
CA LYS A 209 14.15 27.58 -20.29
C LYS A 209 13.01 26.95 -19.52
N GLU A 210 12.86 27.30 -18.25
CA GLU A 210 11.83 26.79 -17.34
C GLU A 210 10.42 26.99 -17.88
N ASP A 211 10.08 28.20 -18.35
CA ASP A 211 8.76 28.53 -18.92
C ASP A 211 8.35 27.58 -20.05
N ASN A 212 9.29 27.24 -20.94
CA ASN A 212 9.03 26.30 -22.04
C ASN A 212 8.82 24.87 -21.51
N LEU A 213 9.56 24.46 -20.47
CA LEU A 213 9.40 23.14 -19.86
C LEU A 213 8.04 23.02 -19.17
N GLU A 214 7.61 24.07 -18.46
CA GLU A 214 6.30 24.15 -17.82
C GLU A 214 5.17 24.08 -18.85
N GLN A 215 5.23 24.92 -19.89
CA GLN A 215 4.23 24.90 -20.97
C GLN A 215 4.15 23.52 -21.65
N ASN A 216 5.30 22.92 -21.97
CA ASN A 216 5.34 21.57 -22.55
C ASN A 216 4.70 20.52 -21.62
N ILE A 217 4.94 20.60 -20.31
CA ILE A 217 4.31 19.68 -19.35
C ILE A 217 2.79 19.88 -19.32
N LEU A 218 2.30 21.12 -19.30
CA LEU A 218 0.87 21.40 -19.28
C LEU A 218 0.16 20.90 -20.56
N GLU A 219 0.75 21.15 -21.73
CA GLU A 219 0.23 20.65 -23.01
C GLU A 219 0.22 19.11 -23.05
N VAL A 220 1.28 18.47 -22.57
CA VAL A 220 1.37 17.02 -22.46
C VAL A 220 0.31 16.45 -21.53
N LEU A 221 0.11 17.05 -20.35
CA LEU A 221 -0.88 16.59 -19.37
C LEU A 221 -2.31 16.72 -19.92
N ASN A 222 -2.61 17.80 -20.66
CA ASN A 222 -3.90 17.99 -21.32
C ASN A 222 -4.13 16.99 -22.48
N SER A 223 -3.07 16.39 -23.04
CA SER A 223 -3.19 15.39 -24.10
C SER A 223 -3.50 13.98 -23.60
N ILE A 224 -3.46 13.73 -22.28
CA ILE A 224 -3.59 12.39 -21.70
C ILE A 224 -5.00 11.81 -21.97
N PRO A 225 -5.11 10.64 -22.64
CA PRO A 225 -6.40 9.99 -22.84
C PRO A 225 -7.06 9.50 -21.55
N LEU A 226 -8.37 9.74 -21.39
CA LEU A 226 -9.15 9.24 -20.26
C LEU A 226 -9.33 7.70 -20.24
N MET A 227 -8.95 7.01 -21.32
CA MET A 227 -9.14 5.57 -21.47
C MET A 227 -8.31 4.71 -20.49
N PHE A 228 -7.26 5.26 -19.87
CA PHE A 228 -6.40 4.51 -18.94
C PHE A 228 -7.14 4.02 -17.69
N ALA A 229 -8.09 4.80 -17.19
CA ALA A 229 -8.96 4.36 -16.09
C ALA A 229 -9.81 3.14 -16.52
N THR A 230 -10.32 3.13 -17.75
CA THR A 230 -11.06 1.98 -18.30
C THR A 230 -10.16 0.75 -18.43
N HIS A 231 -8.89 0.92 -18.79
CA HIS A 231 -7.94 -0.18 -18.86
C HIS A 231 -7.70 -0.83 -17.49
N SER A 232 -7.52 -0.04 -16.42
CA SER A 232 -7.36 -0.58 -15.07
C SER A 232 -8.62 -1.30 -14.57
N LEU A 233 -9.82 -0.81 -14.89
CA LEU A 233 -11.08 -1.50 -14.56
C LEU A 233 -11.19 -2.90 -15.18
N ARG A 234 -10.67 -3.09 -16.39
CA ARG A 234 -10.68 -4.39 -17.08
C ARG A 234 -9.73 -5.39 -16.41
N PHE A 235 -8.59 -4.91 -15.93
CA PHE A 235 -7.68 -5.73 -15.11
C PHE A 235 -8.30 -6.07 -13.76
N MET A 236 -8.97 -5.12 -13.10
CA MET A 236 -9.71 -5.39 -11.86
C MET A 236 -10.76 -6.49 -12.08
N ASP A 237 -11.60 -6.37 -13.10
CA ASP A 237 -12.62 -7.37 -13.44
C ASP A 237 -12.01 -8.76 -13.71
N ALA A 238 -10.91 -8.81 -14.47
CA ALA A 238 -10.16 -10.04 -14.72
C ALA A 238 -9.64 -10.68 -13.43
N TYR A 239 -9.07 -9.90 -12.52
CA TYR A 239 -8.59 -10.39 -11.22
C TYR A 239 -9.73 -10.82 -10.29
N CYS A 240 -10.84 -10.09 -10.25
CA CYS A 240 -12.03 -10.46 -9.48
C CYS A 240 -12.59 -11.81 -9.93
N LYS A 241 -12.43 -12.16 -11.21
CA LYS A 241 -12.80 -13.46 -11.75
C LYS A 241 -11.73 -14.53 -11.58
N GLY A 242 -10.56 -14.20 -11.02
CA GLY A 242 -9.50 -15.15 -10.69
C GLY A 242 -8.48 -15.38 -11.80
N LEU A 243 -8.42 -14.52 -12.84
CA LEU A 243 -7.33 -14.59 -13.81
C LEU A 243 -6.01 -14.15 -13.15
N ASN A 244 -4.90 -14.79 -13.51
CA ASN A 244 -3.57 -14.30 -13.15
C ASN A 244 -3.14 -13.15 -14.10
N GLY A 245 -2.02 -12.49 -13.80
CA GLY A 245 -1.58 -11.31 -14.57
C GLY A 245 -1.32 -11.58 -16.06
N LYS A 246 -0.85 -12.78 -16.42
CA LYS A 246 -0.62 -13.17 -17.82
C LYS A 246 -1.94 -13.25 -18.59
N TRP A 247 -2.94 -13.92 -18.02
CA TRP A 247 -4.25 -14.07 -18.64
C TRP A 247 -5.05 -12.77 -18.64
N ALA A 248 -4.97 -11.99 -17.57
CA ALA A 248 -5.58 -10.67 -17.50
C ALA A 248 -5.03 -9.74 -18.60
N ALA A 249 -3.72 -9.73 -18.84
CA ALA A 249 -3.11 -8.94 -19.91
C ALA A 249 -3.53 -9.42 -21.31
N TRP A 250 -3.56 -10.74 -21.53
CA TRP A 250 -4.04 -11.31 -22.79
C TRP A 250 -5.51 -10.94 -23.06
N ALA A 251 -6.38 -11.09 -22.06
CA ALA A 251 -7.80 -10.76 -22.15
C ALA A 251 -7.99 -9.26 -22.39
N SER A 252 -7.22 -8.42 -21.68
CA SER A 252 -7.23 -6.97 -21.87
C SER A 252 -6.87 -6.58 -23.31
N LYS A 253 -5.89 -7.25 -23.92
CA LYS A 253 -5.52 -7.00 -25.31
C LYS A 253 -6.57 -7.50 -26.31
N ARG A 254 -7.13 -8.68 -26.08
CA ARG A 254 -8.06 -9.34 -27.02
C ARG A 254 -9.44 -8.71 -27.05
N TYR A 255 -9.91 -8.20 -25.91
CA TYR A 255 -11.28 -7.71 -25.71
C TYR A 255 -11.33 -6.21 -25.44
N HIS A 256 -10.48 -5.42 -26.11
CA HIS A 256 -10.26 -3.99 -25.80
C HIS A 256 -11.54 -3.12 -25.81
N GLY A 257 -12.59 -3.53 -26.53
CA GLY A 257 -13.88 -2.83 -26.57
C GLY A 257 -14.81 -3.11 -25.38
N HIS A 258 -14.54 -4.13 -24.56
CA HIS A 258 -15.42 -4.53 -23.46
C HIS A 258 -14.86 -4.10 -22.11
N ARG A 259 -15.69 -3.44 -21.29
CA ARG A 259 -15.32 -3.01 -19.93
C ARG A 259 -15.29 -4.18 -18.92
N VAL A 260 -15.96 -5.28 -19.24
CA VAL A 260 -16.13 -6.48 -18.42
C VAL A 260 -15.96 -7.70 -19.31
N LEU A 261 -15.26 -8.74 -18.84
CA LEU A 261 -15.17 -10.02 -19.52
C LEU A 261 -16.50 -10.78 -19.36
N SER A 262 -17.21 -11.11 -20.44
CA SER A 262 -18.42 -11.92 -20.33
C SER A 262 -18.10 -13.33 -19.83
N GLU A 263 -19.08 -14.03 -19.25
CA GLU A 263 -18.86 -15.40 -18.74
C GLU A 263 -18.39 -16.37 -19.84
N GLY A 264 -18.89 -16.22 -21.08
CA GLY A 264 -18.44 -17.02 -22.21
C GLY A 264 -16.95 -16.82 -22.53
N ILE A 265 -16.49 -15.56 -22.56
CA ILE A 265 -15.07 -15.21 -22.77
C ILE A 265 -14.21 -15.75 -21.63
N PHE A 266 -14.72 -15.68 -20.41
CA PHE A 266 -14.01 -16.16 -19.24
C PHE A 266 -13.84 -17.69 -19.26
N ALA A 267 -14.89 -18.43 -19.65
CA ALA A 267 -14.84 -19.88 -19.84
C ALA A 267 -13.85 -20.31 -20.94
N GLU A 268 -13.76 -19.55 -22.04
CA GLU A 268 -12.75 -19.77 -23.08
C GLU A 268 -11.32 -19.65 -22.53
N ILE A 269 -11.05 -18.62 -21.71
CA ILE A 269 -9.72 -18.39 -21.13
C ILE A 269 -9.33 -19.52 -20.17
N GLN A 270 -10.25 -19.92 -19.29
CA GLN A 270 -10.01 -21.04 -18.37
C GLN A 270 -9.82 -22.37 -19.11
N GLY A 271 -10.59 -22.62 -20.17
CA GLY A 271 -10.45 -23.81 -21.00
C GLY A 271 -9.07 -23.90 -21.68
N VAL A 272 -8.51 -22.76 -22.11
CA VAL A 272 -7.16 -22.68 -22.68
C VAL A 272 -6.07 -22.90 -21.62
N ASP A 273 -6.25 -22.41 -20.39
CA ASP A 273 -5.29 -22.58 -19.30
C ASP A 273 -5.19 -24.07 -18.88
N VAL A 274 -6.34 -24.76 -18.75
CA VAL A 274 -6.41 -26.19 -18.44
C VAL A 274 -5.77 -27.05 -19.56
N ALA A 275 -5.96 -26.67 -20.82
CA ALA A 275 -5.34 -27.36 -21.95
C ALA A 275 -3.82 -27.13 -22.03
N GLY A 276 -3.35 -25.92 -21.68
CA GLY A 276 -1.93 -25.57 -21.68
C GLY A 276 -1.12 -26.18 -20.52
N SER A 277 -1.75 -26.51 -19.39
CA SER A 277 -1.11 -27.23 -18.29
C SER A 277 -0.84 -28.72 -18.56
N ASN A 278 -1.44 -29.30 -19.61
CA ASN A 278 -1.33 -30.71 -19.97
C ASN A 278 -0.53 -30.99 -21.26
N GLY A 279 0.11 -29.99 -21.88
CA GLY A 279 0.85 -30.21 -23.11
C GLY A 279 1.83 -29.10 -23.46
N ASP A 280 3.11 -29.44 -23.48
CA ASP A 280 4.14 -28.69 -24.20
C ASP A 280 3.79 -28.69 -25.70
N GLY A 281 3.30 -27.56 -26.23
CA GLY A 281 2.77 -27.50 -27.59
C GLY A 281 2.45 -26.08 -28.07
N GLY A 282 3.12 -25.66 -29.14
CA GLY A 282 3.14 -24.30 -29.69
C GLY A 282 1.78 -23.63 -29.94
N ILE A 283 1.80 -22.30 -29.78
CA ILE A 283 0.73 -21.35 -30.08
C ILE A 283 0.29 -21.50 -31.54
N SER A 284 -0.90 -22.04 -31.75
CA SER A 284 -1.56 -22.07 -33.06
C SER A 284 -2.37 -20.79 -33.26
N LYS A 285 -1.98 -19.97 -34.24
CA LYS A 285 -2.81 -18.87 -34.76
C LYS A 285 -4.06 -19.47 -35.42
N VAL A 286 -5.21 -19.37 -34.78
CA VAL A 286 -6.49 -19.53 -35.48
C VAL A 286 -6.81 -18.23 -36.19
N ARG A 287 -6.66 -18.25 -37.52
CA ARG A 287 -7.25 -17.26 -38.42
C ARG A 287 -8.76 -17.48 -38.41
N THR A 288 -9.53 -16.48 -37.99
CA THR A 288 -10.95 -16.41 -38.34
C THR A 288 -11.06 -15.70 -39.69
N THR A 289 -11.28 -16.49 -40.74
CA THR A 289 -11.89 -16.03 -42.00
C THR A 289 -13.40 -15.95 -41.81
N SER A 290 -13.94 -14.77 -42.14
CA SER A 290 -15.22 -14.44 -42.79
C SER A 290 -16.51 -15.16 -42.37
N ASP A 291 -17.54 -14.37 -42.06
CA ASP A 291 -18.45 -13.84 -43.09
C ASP A 291 -18.76 -12.36 -42.83
#